data_AF-A0A7S3CQM5-F1
#
_entry.id   AF-A0A7S3CQM5-F1
#
_cell.length_a   1.000
_cell.length_b   1.000
_cell.length_c   1.000
_cell.angle_alpha   90.00
_cell.angle_beta   90.00
_cell.angle_gamma   90.00
#
_symmetry.space_group_name_H-M   'P 1'
#
loop_
_entity.id
_entity.type
_entity.pdbx_description
1 polymer ?
#
loop_
_entity_poly.entity_id
_entity_poly.type
_entity_poly.pdbx_seq_one_letter_code
_entity_poly.pdbx_strand_id
1 'polypeptide(L)'
;MSIQAKWFKSDPEFDKVLIDNFKADIESVPSGALDSWKEDHYGRLALILLCDQFSRNCYRGSPDAFKFDEHSLAISQSTVASPELFSKYKHHEKIFITMPLMHSENLANQDLLMSIWEAMIADLTQRGLDQ
;
A
#
# COMPACT_ATOMS: atom_id res chain seq x y z
N MET A 1 -8.64 19.27 10.23
CA MET A 1 -7.37 18.81 9.63
C MET A 1 -7.71 17.75 8.60
N SER A 2 -7.25 17.91 7.36
CA SER A 2 -7.47 16.93 6.28
C SER A 2 -6.90 15.56 6.68
N ILE A 3 -7.69 14.50 6.46
CA ILE A 3 -7.30 13.09 6.69
C ILE A 3 -6.00 12.73 5.95
N GLN A 4 -5.69 13.41 4.84
CA GLN A 4 -4.47 13.18 4.04
C GLN A 4 -3.18 13.52 4.80
N ALA A 5 -3.22 14.48 5.72
CA ALA A 5 -2.04 14.84 6.50
C ALA A 5 -1.62 13.73 7.48
N LYS A 6 -2.55 12.86 7.88
CA LYS A 6 -2.27 11.75 8.82
C LYS A 6 -1.55 10.58 8.16
N TRP A 7 -1.68 10.39 6.85
CA TRP A 7 -1.06 9.26 6.16
C TRP A 7 0.47 9.31 6.18
N PHE A 8 1.04 10.51 6.11
CA PHE A 8 2.49 10.72 5.98
C PHE A 8 3.13 11.45 7.17
N LYS A 9 2.33 11.82 8.18
CA LYS A 9 2.82 12.51 9.38
C LYS A 9 2.94 11.53 10.53
N SER A 10 4.09 11.56 11.20
CA SER A 10 4.28 10.85 12.47
C SER A 10 3.37 11.46 13.55
N ASP A 11 2.57 10.62 14.20
CA ASP A 11 1.64 10.97 15.26
C ASP A 11 1.58 9.81 16.27
N PRO A 12 2.22 9.93 17.46
CA PRO A 12 2.27 8.85 18.45
C PRO A 12 0.89 8.37 18.92
N GLU A 13 -0.11 9.25 18.98
CA GLU A 13 -1.47 8.87 19.37
C GLU A 13 -2.11 8.01 18.29
N PHE A 14 -1.84 8.32 17.02
CA PHE A 14 -2.30 7.51 15.90
C PHE A 14 -1.57 6.17 15.83
N ASP A 15 -0.26 6.15 16.09
CA ASP A 15 0.52 4.91 16.18
C ASP A 15 -0.07 3.98 17.25
N LYS A 16 -0.43 4.53 18.42
CA LYS A 16 -1.08 3.76 19.48
C LYS A 16 -2.41 3.15 19.03
N VAL A 17 -3.25 3.91 18.33
CA VAL A 17 -4.50 3.39 17.76
C VAL A 17 -4.22 2.24 16.78
N LEU A 18 -3.20 2.36 15.93
CA LEU A 18 -2.85 1.30 15.00
C LEU A 18 -2.33 0.04 15.70
N ILE A 19 -1.52 0.21 16.74
CA ILE A 19 -1.01 -0.90 17.55
C ILE A 19 -2.16 -1.64 18.24
N ASP A 20 -3.03 -0.90 18.92
CA ASP A 20 -4.11 -1.47 19.73
C ASP A 20 -5.15 -2.22 18.87
N ASN A 21 -5.30 -1.87 17.58
CA ASN A 21 -6.31 -2.45 16.69
C ASN A 21 -5.78 -3.44 15.66
N PHE A 22 -4.54 -3.26 15.15
CA PHE A 22 -4.08 -3.97 13.94
C PHE A 22 -2.76 -4.72 14.11
N LYS A 23 -2.05 -4.57 15.22
CA LYS A 23 -0.76 -5.28 15.42
C LYS A 23 -0.92 -6.80 15.30
N ALA A 24 -1.98 -7.35 15.89
CA ALA A 24 -2.27 -8.79 15.82
C ALA A 24 -2.54 -9.25 14.38
N ASP A 25 -3.27 -8.45 13.59
CA ASP A 25 -3.55 -8.76 12.19
C ASP A 25 -2.26 -8.77 11.37
N ILE A 26 -1.39 -7.76 11.54
CA ILE A 26 -0.08 -7.68 10.88
C ILE A 26 0.77 -8.93 11.20
N GLU A 27 0.85 -9.30 12.48
CA GLU A 27 1.62 -10.46 12.93
C GLU A 27 1.06 -11.80 12.42
N SER A 28 -0.24 -11.85 12.05
CA SER A 28 -0.88 -13.03 11.49
C SER A 28 -0.61 -13.23 9.98
N VAL A 29 -0.22 -12.17 9.25
CA VAL A 29 -0.03 -12.22 7.79
C VAL A 29 0.90 -13.35 7.33
N PRO A 30 2.08 -13.59 7.94
CA PRO A 30 2.99 -14.64 7.48
C PRO A 30 2.43 -16.07 7.59
N SER A 31 1.41 -16.27 8.44
CA SER A 31 0.75 -17.57 8.60
C SER A 31 -0.31 -17.85 7.52
N GLY A 32 -0.62 -16.87 6.66
CA GLY A 32 -1.70 -16.96 5.69
C GLY A 32 -3.10 -16.78 6.28
N ALA A 33 -3.22 -16.40 7.57
CA ALA A 33 -4.50 -16.24 8.26
C ALA A 33 -5.47 -15.26 7.56
N LEU A 34 -4.94 -14.30 6.80
CA LEU A 34 -5.70 -13.29 6.07
C LEU A 34 -5.70 -13.50 4.54
N ASP A 35 -5.31 -14.69 4.05
CA ASP A 35 -5.19 -14.93 2.60
C ASP A 35 -6.51 -14.80 1.84
N SER A 36 -7.65 -15.10 2.49
CA SER A 36 -8.98 -14.92 1.89
C SER A 36 -9.27 -13.46 1.52
N TRP A 37 -8.60 -12.48 2.14
CA TRP A 37 -8.76 -11.07 1.77
C TRP A 37 -8.22 -10.78 0.36
N LYS A 38 -7.35 -11.64 -0.19
CA LYS A 38 -6.83 -11.47 -1.55
C LYS A 38 -7.88 -11.74 -2.64
N GLU A 39 -9.03 -12.32 -2.29
CA GLU A 39 -10.13 -12.63 -3.21
C GLU A 39 -10.88 -11.36 -3.67
N ASP A 40 -10.79 -10.29 -2.90
CA ASP A 40 -11.42 -9.00 -3.17
C ASP A 40 -10.36 -7.89 -3.33
N HIS A 41 -10.68 -6.89 -4.14
CA HIS A 41 -9.83 -5.71 -4.34
C HIS A 41 -9.62 -4.89 -3.05
N TYR A 42 -10.64 -4.67 -2.22
CA TYR A 42 -10.44 -3.94 -0.96
C TYR A 42 -9.61 -4.72 0.04
N GLY A 43 -9.79 -6.05 0.12
CA GLY A 43 -8.96 -6.89 0.96
C GLY A 43 -7.48 -6.89 0.56
N ARG A 44 -7.16 -6.85 -0.74
CA ARG A 44 -5.78 -6.66 -1.21
C ARG A 44 -5.18 -5.32 -0.77
N LEU A 45 -5.94 -4.23 -0.93
CA LEU A 45 -5.50 -2.91 -0.46
C LEU A 45 -5.31 -2.91 1.06
N ALA A 46 -6.21 -3.52 1.82
CA ALA A 46 -6.10 -3.63 3.27
C ALA A 46 -4.83 -4.39 3.69
N LEU A 47 -4.51 -5.51 3.03
CA LEU A 47 -3.27 -6.25 3.28
C LEU A 47 -2.03 -5.41 2.97
N ILE A 48 -2.03 -4.63 1.88
CA ILE A 48 -0.93 -3.70 1.57
C ILE A 48 -0.81 -2.65 2.68
N LEU A 49 -1.91 -2.05 3.13
CA LEU A 49 -1.89 -1.06 4.21
C LEU A 49 -1.36 -1.65 5.52
N LEU A 50 -1.77 -2.86 5.90
CA LEU A 50 -1.27 -3.56 7.09
C LEU A 50 0.25 -3.77 7.00
N CYS A 51 0.72 -4.31 5.89
CA CYS A 51 2.10 -4.76 5.73
C CYS A 51 3.08 -3.63 5.41
N ASP A 52 2.64 -2.55 4.76
CA ASP A 52 3.51 -1.47 4.30
C ASP A 52 3.39 -0.20 5.13
N GLN A 53 2.18 0.24 5.43
CA GLN A 53 1.96 1.51 6.14
C GLN A 53 1.87 1.27 7.66
N PHE A 54 0.96 0.40 8.09
CA PHE A 54 0.70 0.21 9.52
C PHE A 54 1.86 -0.49 10.22
N SER A 55 2.59 -1.38 9.54
CA SER A 55 3.84 -1.95 10.06
C SER A 55 4.85 -0.84 10.43
N ARG A 56 5.04 0.17 9.58
CA ARG A 56 5.93 1.31 9.82
C ARG A 56 5.49 2.19 10.99
N ASN A 57 4.19 2.31 11.22
CA ASN A 57 3.64 2.98 12.40
C ASN A 57 3.81 2.13 13.67
N CYS A 58 3.42 0.85 13.62
CA CYS A 58 3.40 -0.06 14.77
C CYS A 58 4.79 -0.45 15.29
N TYR A 59 5.80 -0.43 14.43
CA TYR A 59 7.19 -0.77 14.77
C TYR A 59 8.14 0.41 14.53
N ARG A 60 7.65 1.65 14.63
CA ARG A 60 8.43 2.87 14.36
C ARG A 60 9.76 2.87 15.12
N GLY A 61 10.84 3.14 14.40
CA GLY A 61 12.20 3.18 14.97
C GLY A 61 12.84 1.80 15.18
N SER A 62 12.20 0.72 14.74
CA SER A 62 12.75 -0.65 14.75
C SER A 62 12.92 -1.19 13.32
N PRO A 63 13.90 -2.08 13.07
CA PRO A 63 13.96 -2.88 11.84
C PRO A 63 12.67 -3.68 11.56
N ASP A 64 11.87 -3.99 12.58
CA ASP A 64 10.60 -4.70 12.42
C ASP A 64 9.59 -3.94 11.56
N ALA A 65 9.77 -2.61 11.38
CA ALA A 65 8.95 -1.79 10.49
C ALA A 65 8.98 -2.26 9.03
N PHE A 66 10.02 -2.98 8.61
CA PHE A 66 10.23 -3.45 7.24
C PHE A 66 9.99 -4.96 7.09
N LYS A 67 9.67 -5.67 8.18
CA LYS A 67 9.57 -7.14 8.23
C LYS A 67 8.54 -7.72 7.24
N PHE A 68 7.55 -6.91 6.85
CA PHE A 68 6.43 -7.33 6.02
C PHE A 68 6.50 -6.78 4.59
N ASP A 69 7.59 -6.10 4.21
CA ASP A 69 7.74 -5.45 2.90
C ASP A 69 7.63 -6.45 1.74
N GLU A 70 8.16 -7.68 1.89
CA GLU A 70 8.02 -8.71 0.85
C GLU A 70 6.56 -9.14 0.62
N HIS A 71 5.73 -9.13 1.68
CA HIS A 71 4.32 -9.50 1.58
C HIS A 71 3.52 -8.42 0.85
N SER A 72 3.72 -7.15 1.21
CA SER A 72 3.07 -6.03 0.53
C SER A 72 3.53 -5.93 -0.92
N LEU A 73 4.82 -6.17 -1.20
CA LEU A 73 5.39 -6.17 -2.55
C LEU A 73 4.77 -7.23 -3.45
N ALA A 74 4.63 -8.47 -2.97
CA ALA A 74 4.01 -9.55 -3.76
C ALA A 74 2.54 -9.24 -4.11
N ILE A 75 1.78 -8.67 -3.17
CA ILE A 75 0.39 -8.28 -3.40
C ILE A 75 0.33 -7.11 -4.39
N SER A 76 1.21 -6.13 -4.23
CA SER A 76 1.33 -4.98 -5.15
C SER A 76 1.61 -5.45 -6.58
N GLN A 77 2.67 -6.24 -6.78
CA GLN A 77 3.06 -6.77 -8.08
C GLN A 77 1.93 -7.56 -8.75
N SER A 78 1.29 -8.48 -8.01
CA SER A 78 0.17 -9.25 -8.57
C SER A 78 -1.06 -8.39 -8.91
N THR A 79 -1.26 -7.30 -8.18
CA THR A 79 -2.38 -6.38 -8.41
C THR A 79 -2.14 -5.51 -9.64
N VAL A 80 -0.95 -4.94 -9.79
CA VAL A 80 -0.62 -4.09 -10.96
C VAL A 80 -0.46 -4.90 -12.25
N ALA A 81 -0.10 -6.19 -12.14
CA ALA A 81 -0.04 -7.11 -13.28
C ALA A 81 -1.43 -7.49 -13.85
N SER A 82 -2.53 -7.14 -13.16
CA SER A 82 -3.90 -7.35 -13.62
C SER A 82 -4.57 -6.01 -13.94
N PRO A 83 -4.58 -5.55 -15.22
CA PRO A 83 -5.19 -4.27 -15.59
C PRO A 83 -6.67 -4.16 -15.20
N GLU A 84 -7.42 -5.24 -15.35
CA GLU A 84 -8.85 -5.27 -14.96
C GLU A 84 -9.02 -5.02 -13.46
N LEU A 85 -8.25 -5.71 -12.62
CA LEU A 85 -8.30 -5.50 -11.17
C LEU A 85 -7.80 -4.11 -10.80
N PHE A 86 -6.65 -3.68 -11.34
CA PHE A 86 -6.03 -2.40 -11.03
C PHE A 86 -6.92 -1.21 -11.43
N SER A 87 -7.72 -1.36 -12.49
CA SER A 87 -8.66 -0.32 -12.93
C SER A 87 -9.78 -0.02 -11.93
N LYS A 88 -10.08 -0.96 -11.01
CA LYS A 88 -11.14 -0.81 -9.99
C LYS A 88 -10.80 0.19 -8.89
N TYR A 89 -9.51 0.49 -8.70
CA TYR A 89 -9.06 1.39 -7.64
C TYR A 89 -9.10 2.86 -8.06
N LYS A 90 -9.42 3.72 -7.09
CA LYS A 90 -9.32 5.18 -7.21
C LYS A 90 -7.85 5.60 -7.26
N HIS A 91 -7.54 6.78 -7.81
CA HIS A 91 -6.15 7.26 -7.92
C HIS A 91 -5.40 7.27 -6.59
N HIS A 92 -6.04 7.67 -5.48
CA HIS A 92 -5.40 7.66 -4.17
C HIS A 92 -5.15 6.25 -3.62
N GLU A 93 -6.01 5.28 -3.94
CA GLU A 93 -5.82 3.87 -3.58
C GLU A 93 -4.66 3.28 -4.40
N LYS A 94 -4.55 3.63 -5.69
CA LYS A 94 -3.44 3.24 -6.56
C LYS A 94 -2.08 3.72 -6.04
N ILE A 95 -2.03 4.91 -5.42
CA ILE A 95 -0.81 5.39 -4.75
C ILE A 95 -0.36 4.37 -3.70
N PHE A 96 -1.23 3.97 -2.77
CA PHE A 96 -0.92 2.97 -1.76
C PHE A 96 -0.57 1.61 -2.34
N ILE A 97 -1.28 1.16 -3.39
CA ILE A 97 -0.97 -0.10 -4.07
C ILE A 97 0.46 -0.09 -4.63
N THR A 98 0.94 1.05 -5.11
CA THR A 98 2.28 1.18 -5.70
C THR A 98 3.39 1.50 -4.70
N MET A 99 3.08 1.84 -3.44
CA MET A 99 4.11 2.16 -2.42
C MET A 99 5.10 1.02 -2.16
N PRO A 100 4.69 -0.27 -2.11
CA PRO A 100 5.64 -1.37 -1.97
C PRO A 100 6.67 -1.44 -3.11
N LEU A 101 6.30 -1.04 -4.34
CA LEU A 101 7.27 -0.93 -5.44
C LEU A 101 8.30 0.18 -5.15
N MET A 102 7.85 1.32 -4.63
CA MET A 102 8.72 2.44 -4.25
C MET A 102 9.72 2.05 -3.16
N HIS A 103 9.27 1.29 -2.15
CA HIS A 103 10.13 0.82 -1.06
C HIS A 103 11.07 -0.31 -1.49
N SER A 104 10.85 -0.93 -2.65
CA SER A 104 11.69 -2.03 -3.11
C SER A 104 13.04 -1.52 -3.64
N GLU A 105 14.12 -2.08 -3.11
CA GLU A 105 15.50 -1.83 -3.59
C GLU A 105 15.85 -2.60 -4.89
N ASN A 106 14.86 -2.83 -5.76
CA ASN A 106 15.01 -3.52 -7.03
C ASN A 106 14.72 -2.58 -8.20
N LEU A 107 15.66 -2.44 -9.14
CA LEU A 107 15.54 -1.52 -10.26
C LEU A 107 14.32 -1.80 -11.16
N ALA A 108 13.99 -3.07 -11.41
CA ALA A 108 12.83 -3.41 -12.24
C ALA A 108 11.49 -3.00 -11.58
N ASN A 109 11.43 -3.00 -10.24
CA ASN A 109 10.26 -2.49 -9.52
C ASN A 109 10.14 -0.97 -9.63
N GLN A 110 11.27 -0.25 -9.64
CA GLN A 110 11.30 1.19 -9.86
C GLN A 110 10.88 1.56 -11.29
N ASP A 111 11.37 0.82 -12.30
CA ASP A 111 10.96 1.02 -13.70
C ASP A 111 9.45 0.76 -13.91
N LEU A 112 8.92 -0.29 -13.26
CA LEU A 112 7.49 -0.59 -13.26
C LEU A 112 6.68 0.52 -12.59
N LEU A 113 7.12 1.00 -11.42
CA LEU A 113 6.49 2.11 -10.72
C LEU A 113 6.40 3.37 -11.60
N MET A 114 7.52 3.74 -12.23
CA MET A 114 7.59 4.90 -13.12
C MET A 114 6.60 4.77 -14.28
N SER A 115 6.57 3.61 -14.94
CA SER A 115 5.63 3.34 -16.04
C SER A 115 4.17 3.50 -15.61
N ILE A 116 3.81 3.00 -14.42
CA ILE A 116 2.45 3.12 -13.87
C ILE A 116 2.10 4.58 -13.57
N TRP A 117 3.02 5.31 -12.93
CA TRP A 117 2.78 6.69 -12.52
C TRP A 117 2.69 7.65 -13.70
N GLU A 118 3.51 7.46 -14.74
CA GLU A 118 3.40 8.21 -15.99
C GLU A 118 2.02 8.04 -16.63
N ALA A 119 1.51 6.80 -16.70
CA ALA A 119 0.17 6.52 -17.21
C ALA A 119 -0.93 7.15 -16.34
N MET A 120 -0.77 7.13 -15.02
CA MET A 120 -1.72 7.77 -14.09
C MET A 120 -1.74 9.30 -14.23
N ILE A 121 -0.57 9.93 -14.41
CA ILE A 121 -0.46 11.38 -14.63
C ILE A 121 -1.12 11.77 -15.96
N ALA A 122 -0.89 10.99 -17.02
CA ALA A 122 -1.52 11.23 -18.32
C ALA A 122 -3.06 11.17 -18.23
N ASP A 123 -3.61 10.14 -17.57
CA ASP A 123 -5.07 10.00 -17.35
C ASP A 123 -5.65 11.16 -16.52
N LEU A 124 -4.97 11.58 -15.45
CA LEU A 124 -5.41 12.72 -14.65
C LEU A 124 -5.36 14.05 -15.42
N THR A 125 -4.32 14.24 -16.24
CA THR A 125 -4.18 15.45 -17.07
C THR A 125 -5.29 15.52 -18.10
N GLN A 126 -5.62 14.40 -18.75
CA GLN A 126 -6.72 14.32 -19.71
C GLN A 126 -8.06 14.65 -19.04
N ARG A 127 -8.36 14.06 -17.87
CA ARG A 127 -9.60 14.34 -17.14
C ARG A 127 -9.74 15.78 -16.65
N GLY A 128 -8.62 16.44 -16.32
CA GLY A 128 -8.59 17.85 -15.94
C GLY A 128 -8.73 18.82 -17.11
N LEU A 129 -8.50 18.36 -18.35
CA LEU A 129 -8.80 19.11 -19.58
C LEU A 129 -10.25 18.90 -20.04
N ASP A 130 -10.87 17.79 -19.65
CA ASP A 130 -12.26 17.41 -19.99
C ASP A 130 -13.32 17.91 -18.98
N GLN A 131 -12.91 18.58 -17.88
CA GLN A 131 -13.77 19.18 -16.84
C GLN A 131 -13.70 20.70 -16.85
#